data_AF-A0A7W4QCN9-F1
#
_entry.id   AF-A0A7W4QCN9-F1
#
_cell.length_a   1.000
_cell.length_b   1.000
_cell.length_c   1.000
_cell.angle_alpha   90.00
_cell.angle_beta   90.00
_cell.angle_gamma   90.00
#
_symmetry.space_group_name_H-M   'P 1'
#
loop_
_entity.id
_entity.type
_entity.pdbx_description
1 polymer ?
#
loop_
_entity_poly.entity_id
_entity_poly.type
_entity_poly.pdbx_seq_one_letter_code
_entity_poly.pdbx_strand_id
1 'polypeptide(L)'
;MLRIIGLSSAWLAAVLAVLGLAFRSLVWASWEPYPGDPYGPSDLIDLLLVVLVFLLAALSVLAGLGLLVGRPRRPGVLIAGLVIPLVYCLLRDVLPTHRLW
;
A
#
# COMPACT_ATOMS: atom_id res chain seq x y z
N MET A 1 -11.30 1.18 -21.18
CA MET A 1 -11.30 2.09 -20.02
C MET A 1 -10.95 1.37 -18.72
N LEU A 2 -11.74 0.38 -18.27
CA LEU A 2 -11.48 -0.44 -17.06
C LEU A 2 -10.05 -0.98 -16.93
N ARG A 3 -9.46 -1.49 -18.02
CA ARG A 3 -8.08 -1.99 -18.02
C ARG A 3 -7.04 -0.92 -17.70
N ILE A 4 -7.22 0.31 -18.18
CA ILE A 4 -6.29 1.42 -17.92
C ILE A 4 -6.42 1.84 -16.46
N ILE A 5 -7.65 2.00 -15.96
CA ILE A 5 -7.93 2.34 -14.56
C ILE A 5 -7.36 1.28 -13.61
N GLY A 6 -7.54 0.00 -13.92
CA GLY A 6 -7.01 -1.10 -13.13
C GLY A 6 -5.47 -1.14 -13.14
N LEU A 7 -4.84 -0.91 -14.29
CA LEU A 7 -3.36 -0.87 -14.37
C LEU A 7 -2.79 0.36 -13.65
N SER A 8 -3.40 1.53 -13.83
CA SER A 8 -2.92 2.77 -13.21
C SER A 8 -3.07 2.72 -11.70
N SER A 9 -4.21 2.21 -11.20
CA SER A 9 -4.41 2.01 -9.76
C SER A 9 -3.43 0.99 -9.17
N ALA A 10 -3.17 -0.14 -9.85
CA ALA A 10 -2.17 -1.11 -9.41
C ALA A 10 -0.75 -0.51 -9.37
N TRP A 11 -0.36 0.25 -10.39
CA TRP A 11 0.95 0.93 -10.41
C TRP A 11 1.06 1.99 -9.32
N LEU A 12 0.03 2.81 -9.13
CA LEU A 12 0.00 3.80 -8.06
C LEU A 12 0.06 3.13 -6.68
N ALA A 13 -0.66 2.02 -6.48
CA ALA A 13 -0.61 1.26 -5.23
C ALA A 13 0.80 0.71 -4.98
N ALA A 14 1.48 0.18 -6.01
CA ALA A 14 2.84 -0.32 -5.90
C ALA A 14 3.84 0.80 -5.55
N VAL A 15 3.75 1.96 -6.20
CA VAL A 15 4.60 3.12 -5.90
C VAL A 15 4.35 3.62 -4.47
N LEU A 16 3.09 3.74 -4.06
CA LEU A 16 2.73 4.13 -2.70
C LEU A 16 3.20 3.10 -1.66
N ALA A 17 3.13 1.80 -1.97
CA ALA A 17 3.64 0.76 -1.09
C ALA A 17 5.16 0.88 -0.91
N VAL A 18 5.92 1.09 -1.99
CA VAL A 18 7.37 1.31 -1.90
C VAL A 18 7.71 2.58 -1.12
N LEU A 19 6.99 3.67 -1.38
CA LEU A 19 7.17 4.93 -0.65
C LEU A 19 6.80 4.77 0.83
N GLY A 20 5.76 4.01 1.16
CA GLY A 20 5.36 3.73 2.54
C GLY A 20 6.40 2.90 3.29
N LEU A 21 6.97 1.89 2.63
CA LEU A 21 8.07 1.10 3.21
C LEU A 21 9.35 1.94 3.38
N ALA A 22 9.66 2.82 2.42
CA ALA A 22 10.78 3.75 2.52
C ALA A 22 10.56 4.77 3.65
N PHE A 23 9.36 5.34 3.76
CA PHE A 23 8.98 6.24 4.85
C PHE A 23 9.12 5.54 6.20
N ARG A 24 8.59 4.31 6.31
CA ARG A 24 8.65 3.55 7.56
C ARG A 24 10.06 3.15 7.97
N SER A 25 10.92 2.81 7.01
CA SER A 25 12.32 2.44 7.28
C SER A 25 13.25 3.62 7.58
N LEU A 26 13.02 4.79 6.96
CA LEU A 26 13.96 5.91 7.03
C LEU A 26 13.48 7.07 7.93
N VAL A 27 12.17 7.31 8.01
CA VAL A 27 11.61 8.54 8.60
C VAL A 27 10.73 8.25 9.81
N TRP A 28 9.86 7.24 9.74
CA TRP A 28 8.89 6.96 10.81
C TRP A 28 9.56 6.82 12.19
N ALA A 29 10.68 6.10 12.22
CA ALA A 29 11.39 5.80 13.45
C ALA A 29 12.13 7.02 14.03
N SER A 30 12.53 8.01 13.21
CA SER A 30 13.20 9.23 13.68
C SER A 30 12.23 10.29 14.23
N TRP A 31 10.93 10.09 14.04
CA TRP A 31 9.88 10.99 14.51
C TRP A 31 9.29 10.43 15.80
N GLU A 32 9.97 10.68 16.92
CA GLU A 32 9.48 10.28 18.23
C GLU A 32 8.19 11.04 18.61
N PRO A 33 7.23 10.38 19.28
CA PRO A 33 6.07 11.06 19.85
C PRO A 33 6.49 12.12 20.87
N TYR A 34 5.69 13.17 21.00
CA TYR A 34 5.90 14.14 22.07
C TYR A 34 5.72 13.45 23.44
N PRO A 35 6.52 13.79 24.47
CA PRO A 35 6.41 13.17 25.78
C PRO A 35 4.98 13.33 26.34
N GLY A 36 4.32 12.21 26.58
CA GLY A 36 2.93 12.13 27.05
C GLY A 36 1.92 11.68 26.00
N ASP A 37 2.27 11.69 24.71
CA ASP A 37 1.40 11.21 23.63
C ASP A 37 1.74 9.78 23.21
N PRO A 38 0.73 8.88 23.10
CA PRO A 38 0.95 7.50 22.66
C PRO A 38 1.22 7.37 21.16
N TYR A 39 0.94 8.40 20.36
CA TYR A 39 1.08 8.39 18.90
C TYR A 39 1.74 9.67 18.39
N GLY A 40 2.63 9.50 17.41
CA GLY A 40 3.30 10.61 16.75
C GLY A 40 2.64 11.01 15.43
N PRO A 41 3.02 12.17 14.85
CA PRO A 41 2.60 12.57 13.51
C PRO A 41 3.05 11.56 12.42
N SER A 42 4.13 10.82 12.67
CA SER A 42 4.60 9.73 11.81
C SER A 42 3.59 8.57 11.70
N ASP A 43 2.85 8.28 12.78
CA ASP A 43 1.80 7.24 12.79
C ASP A 43 0.60 7.62 11.93
N LEU A 44 0.22 8.91 11.95
CA LEU A 44 -0.84 9.44 11.10
C LEU A 44 -0.48 9.35 9.62
N ILE A 45 0.76 9.69 9.27
CA ILE A 45 1.26 9.58 7.89
C ILE A 45 1.31 8.12 7.44
N ASP A 46 1.82 7.23 8.29
CA ASP A 46 1.89 5.79 8.00
C ASP A 46 0.48 5.19 7.83
N LEU A 47 -0.47 5.56 8.69
CA LEU A 47 -1.88 5.16 8.54
C LEU A 47 -2.48 5.67 7.22
N LEU A 48 -2.24 6.93 6.86
CA LEU A 48 -2.73 7.51 5.61
C LEU A 48 -2.17 6.76 4.39
N LEU A 49 -0.88 6.42 4.41
CA LEU A 49 -0.23 5.65 3.35
C LEU A 49 -0.83 4.24 3.22
N VAL A 50 -1.06 3.56 4.35
CA VAL A 50 -1.74 2.26 4.36
C VAL A 50 -3.12 2.37 3.72
N VAL A 51 -3.94 3.33 4.16
CA VAL A 51 -5.30 3.53 3.63
C VAL A 51 -5.28 3.78 2.12
N LEU A 52 -4.36 4.61 1.63
CA LEU A 52 -4.20 4.89 0.20
C LEU A 52 -3.82 3.64 -0.61
N VAL A 53 -2.87 2.83 -0.11
CA VAL A 53 -2.49 1.56 -0.75
C VAL A 53 -3.70 0.63 -0.86
N PHE A 54 -4.46 0.47 0.23
CA PHE A 54 -5.64 -0.40 0.25
C PHE A 54 -6.77 0.10 -0.65
N LEU A 55 -7.03 1.41 -0.71
CA LEU A 55 -8.04 1.98 -1.61
C LEU A 55 -7.70 1.74 -3.08
N LEU A 56 -6.45 1.99 -3.47
CA LEU A 56 -6.00 1.76 -4.85
C LEU A 56 -5.99 0.27 -5.21
N ALA A 57 -5.57 -0.58 -4.27
CA ALA A 57 -5.65 -2.02 -4.41
C ALA A 57 -7.11 -2.48 -4.62
N ALA A 58 -8.05 -2.02 -3.80
CA ALA A 58 -9.47 -2.34 -3.94
C ALA A 58 -10.03 -1.90 -5.31
N LEU A 59 -9.68 -0.70 -5.78
CA LEU A 59 -10.07 -0.22 -7.12
C LEU A 59 -9.51 -1.13 -8.23
N SER A 60 -8.27 -1.58 -8.10
CA SER A 60 -7.66 -2.50 -9.07
C SER A 60 -8.36 -3.88 -9.06
N VAL A 61 -8.75 -4.39 -7.89
CA VAL A 61 -9.53 -5.64 -7.76
C VAL A 61 -10.91 -5.49 -8.40
N LEU A 62 -11.63 -4.41 -8.13
CA LEU A 62 -12.94 -4.14 -8.73
C LEU A 62 -12.85 -4.01 -10.26
N ALA A 63 -11.83 -3.31 -10.77
CA ALA A 63 -11.57 -3.23 -12.20
C ALA A 63 -11.22 -4.61 -12.79
N GLY A 64 -10.44 -5.42 -12.07
CA GLY A 64 -10.11 -6.80 -12.45
C GLY A 64 -11.32 -7.73 -12.51
N LEU A 65 -12.21 -7.66 -11.52
CA LEU A 65 -13.48 -8.41 -11.50
C LEU A 65 -14.38 -7.99 -12.67
N GLY A 66 -14.52 -6.70 -12.93
CA GLY A 66 -15.29 -6.20 -14.08
C GLY A 66 -14.75 -6.67 -15.43
N LEU A 67 -13.42 -6.85 -15.55
CA LEU A 67 -12.82 -7.42 -16.76
C LEU A 67 -13.13 -8.92 -16.90
N LEU A 68 -13.15 -9.69 -15.80
CA LEU A 68 -13.44 -11.12 -15.81
C LEU A 68 -14.88 -11.45 -16.19
N VAL A 69 -15.85 -10.62 -15.78
CA VAL A 69 -17.28 -10.80 -16.12
C VAL A 69 -17.53 -10.60 -17.62
N GLY A 70 -16.81 -9.69 -18.28
CA GLY A 70 -17.03 -9.37 -19.68
C GLY A 70 -16.29 -10.29 -20.66
N ARG A 71 -15.03 -10.64 -20.38
CA ARG A 71 -14.23 -11.64 -21.12
C ARG A 71 -13.07 -12.11 -20.23
N PRO A 72 -12.86 -13.42 -20.04
CA PRO A 72 -11.72 -13.91 -19.27
C PRO A 72 -10.42 -13.59 -20.02
N ARG A 73 -9.79 -12.48 -19.67
CA ARG A 73 -8.45 -12.11 -20.10
C ARG A 73 -7.61 -11.83 -18.87
N ARG A 74 -6.40 -12.41 -18.89
CA ARG A 74 -5.27 -12.23 -17.96
C ARG A 74 -5.67 -11.57 -16.61
N PRO A 75 -5.85 -12.36 -15.54
CA PRO A 75 -6.25 -11.85 -14.22
C PRO A 75 -5.16 -11.00 -13.52
N GLY A 76 -4.12 -10.55 -14.23
CA GLY A 76 -2.96 -9.89 -13.66
C GLY A 76 -3.29 -8.62 -12.87
N VAL A 77 -4.32 -7.85 -13.28
CA VAL A 77 -4.76 -6.66 -12.53
C VAL A 77 -5.39 -7.05 -11.20
N LEU A 78 -6.21 -8.10 -11.18
CA LEU A 78 -6.83 -8.63 -9.97
C LEU A 78 -5.77 -9.21 -9.03
N ILE A 79 -4.84 -9.99 -9.57
CA ILE A 79 -3.73 -10.57 -8.80
C ILE A 79 -2.86 -9.45 -8.22
N ALA A 80 -2.49 -8.43 -9.00
CA ALA A 80 -1.71 -7.31 -8.51
C ALA A 80 -2.44 -6.58 -7.36
N GLY A 81 -3.75 -6.36 -7.50
CA GLY A 81 -4.56 -5.74 -6.45
C GLY A 81 -4.64 -6.52 -5.15
N LEU A 82 -4.45 -7.84 -5.17
CA LEU A 82 -4.40 -8.67 -3.96
C LEU A 82 -2.97 -8.79 -3.42
N VAL A 83 -1.99 -8.97 -4.29
CA VAL A 83 -0.59 -9.24 -3.93
C VAL A 83 0.08 -7.99 -3.37
N ILE A 84 -0.14 -6.81 -3.96
CA ILE A 84 0.51 -5.57 -3.52
C ILE A 84 0.21 -5.23 -2.05
N PRO A 85 -1.06 -5.12 -1.59
CA PRO A 85 -1.34 -4.81 -0.19
C PRO A 85 -0.87 -5.93 0.75
N LEU A 86 -0.95 -7.19 0.32
CA LEU A 86 -0.48 -8.33 1.13
C LEU A 86 1.03 -8.29 1.35
N VAL A 87 1.82 -8.09 0.30
CA VAL A 87 3.28 -7.92 0.40
C VAL A 87 3.62 -6.65 1.18
N TYR A 88 2.90 -5.56 0.97
CA TYR A 88 3.08 -4.32 1.72
C TYR A 88 2.90 -4.53 3.23
N CYS A 89 1.82 -5.18 3.65
CA CYS A 89 1.59 -5.51 5.07
C CYS A 89 2.70 -6.40 5.65
N LEU A 90 3.06 -7.49 4.95
CA LEU A 90 4.13 -8.38 5.40
C LEU A 90 5.46 -7.65 5.59
N LEU A 91 5.84 -6.79 4.64
CA LEU A 91 7.08 -6.02 4.74
C LEU A 91 6.98 -4.88 5.78
N ARG A 92 5.81 -4.27 5.92
CA ARG A 92 5.55 -3.19 6.88
C ARG A 92 5.62 -3.68 8.33
N ASP A 93 5.21 -4.91 8.59
CA ASP A 93 5.36 -5.50 9.94
C ASP A 93 6.81 -5.90 10.23
N VAL A 94 7.60 -6.19 9.20
CA VAL A 94 9.03 -6.50 9.31
C VAL A 94 9.90 -5.24 9.47
N LEU A 95 9.44 -4.06 9.01
CA LEU A 95 10.15 -2.77 9.08
C LEU A 95 9.45 -1.80 10.06
N PRO A 96 10.05 -1.23 11.14
CA PRO A 96 11.39 -1.39 11.69
C PRO A 96 11.33 -1.88 13.15
N THR A 97 11.58 -3.17 13.38
CA THR A 97 12.02 -3.67 14.71
C THR A 97 13.52 -3.46 14.93
N HIS A 98 14.27 -3.16 13.87
CA HIS A 98 15.69 -2.87 13.95
C HIS A 98 15.90 -1.35 13.99
N ARG A 99 16.05 -0.80 15.19
CA ARG A 99 16.69 0.51 15.37
C ARG A 99 18.11 0.40 14.81
N LEU A 100 18.35 1.00 13.65
CA LEU A 100 19.70 1.23 13.12
C LEU A 100 20.22 2.54 13.73
N TRP A 101 20.25 2.63 15.05
CA TRP A 101 20.97 3.63 15.82
C TRP A 101 21.28 3.09 17.21
#